data_AF-A0A3D6EHR1-F1
#
_entry.id   AF-A0A3D6EHR1-F1
#
_cell.length_a   1.000
_cell.length_b   1.000
_cell.length_c   1.000
_cell.angle_alpha   90.00
_cell.angle_beta   90.00
_cell.angle_gamma   90.00
#
_symmetry.space_group_name_H-M   'P 1'
#
loop_
_entity.id
_entity.type
_entity.pdbx_description
1 polymer ?
#
loop_
_entity_poly.entity_id
_entity_poly.type
_entity_poly.pdbx_seq_one_letter_code
_entity_poly.pdbx_strand_id
1 'polypeptide(L)' 'KRPEENREELAVYCQSVSCVGLKIIHKELGGKADDTGVVTFHASLQANGRRTLHIETSTFARENGRWVYVDGVVKE' A
#
# COMPACT_ATOMS: atom_id res chain seq x y z
N LYS A 1 -0.66 -5.63 -15.96
CA LYS A 1 0.15 -4.43 -16.25
C LYS A 1 -0.13 -3.45 -15.12
N ARG A 2 0.89 -3.00 -14.38
CA ARG A 2 0.73 -1.89 -13.44
C ARG A 2 0.10 -0.72 -14.24
N PRO A 3 -0.98 -0.09 -13.77
CA PRO A 3 -1.48 1.12 -14.44
C PRO A 3 -0.30 2.08 -14.63
N GLU A 4 -0.30 2.86 -15.72
CA GLU A 4 0.67 3.95 -15.85
C GLU A 4 0.41 4.95 -14.72
N GLU A 5 1.08 4.73 -13.60
CA GLU A 5 1.06 5.63 -12.45
C GLU A 5 1.76 6.91 -12.89
N ASN A 6 1.01 8.01 -12.98
CA ASN A 6 1.58 9.32 -13.24
C ASN A 6 2.46 9.71 -12.04
N ARG A 7 3.77 9.59 -12.22
CA ARG A 7 4.76 9.84 -11.16
C ARG A 7 4.69 11.26 -10.61
N GLU A 8 4.31 12.23 -11.43
CA GLU A 8 4.17 13.62 -11.00
C GLU A 8 2.97 13.80 -10.09
N GLU A 9 1.81 13.26 -10.47
CA GLU A 9 0.61 13.27 -9.62
C GLU A 9 0.84 12.54 -8.29
N LEU A 10 1.51 11.38 -8.33
CA LEU A 10 1.86 10.64 -7.12
C LEU A 10 2.80 11.43 -6.22
N ALA A 11 3.80 12.11 -6.80
CA ALA A 11 4.72 12.96 -6.03
C ALA A 11 3.98 14.12 -5.36
N VAL A 12 3.08 14.80 -6.08
CA VAL A 12 2.23 15.88 -5.53
C VAL A 12 1.35 15.35 -4.40
N TYR A 13 0.71 14.19 -4.60
CA TYR A 13 -0.08 13.55 -3.56
C TYR A 13 0.75 13.28 -2.30
N CYS A 14 1.91 12.62 -2.45
CA CYS A 14 2.81 12.31 -1.33
C CYS A 14 3.37 13.55 -0.64
N GLN A 15 3.52 14.69 -1.33
CA GLN A 15 3.93 15.96 -0.71
C GLN A 15 2.80 16.60 0.09
N SER A 16 1.55 16.37 -0.29
CA SER A 16 0.36 16.95 0.37
C SER A 16 -0.16 16.13 1.55
N VAL A 17 0.29 14.88 1.70
CA VAL A 17 -0.18 13.93 2.70
C VAL A 17 0.95 13.52 3.64
N SER A 18 0.70 13.59 4.95
CA SER A 18 1.57 13.02 5.97
C SER A 18 1.07 11.64 6.40
N CYS A 19 1.94 10.63 6.39
CA CYS A 19 1.66 9.34 7.00
C CYS A 19 1.93 9.42 8.50
N VAL A 20 0.87 9.39 9.30
CA VAL A 20 0.92 9.53 10.76
C VAL A 20 1.10 8.18 11.45
N GLY A 21 0.68 7.10 10.80
CA GLY A 21 0.88 5.76 11.31
C GLY A 21 0.41 4.67 10.36
N LEU A 22 0.99 3.49 10.51
CA LEU A 22 0.67 2.29 9.75
C LEU A 22 0.47 1.13 10.71
N LYS A 23 -0.64 0.42 10.58
CA LYS A 23 -0.91 -0.80 11.35
C LYS A 23 -1.22 -1.96 10.41
N ILE A 24 -0.45 -3.03 10.53
CA ILE A 24 -0.76 -4.30 9.86
C ILE A 24 -1.86 -5.01 10.65
N ILE A 25 -2.94 -5.34 9.98
CA ILE A 25 -4.12 -5.99 10.57
C ILE A 25 -4.10 -7.48 10.28
N HIS A 26 -3.74 -7.85 9.05
CA HIS A 26 -3.67 -9.23 8.61
C HIS A 26 -2.52 -9.42 7.62
N LYS A 27 -1.97 -10.63 7.59
CA LYS A 27 -1.03 -11.07 6.57
C LYS A 27 -1.30 -12.52 6.21
N GLU A 28 -1.12 -12.85 4.95
CA GLU A 28 -1.17 -14.20 4.41
C GLU A 28 0.06 -14.42 3.53
N LEU A 29 0.75 -15.56 3.68
CA LEU A 29 2.04 -15.84 3.02
C LEU A 29 3.06 -14.69 3.22
N GLY A 30 3.84 -14.35 2.19
CA GLY A 30 4.82 -13.25 2.23
C GLY A 30 6.13 -13.59 2.96
N GLY A 31 6.35 -14.85 3.32
CA GLY A 31 7.56 -15.36 3.94
C GLY A 31 8.72 -15.54 2.96
N LYS A 32 9.88 -15.95 3.48
CA LYS A 32 11.09 -16.16 2.65
C LYS A 32 10.92 -17.26 1.59
N ALA A 33 10.07 -18.25 1.85
CA ALA A 33 9.80 -19.35 0.92
C ALA A 33 8.61 -19.08 -0.02
N ASP A 34 7.87 -17.99 0.19
CA ASP A 34 6.67 -17.69 -0.57
C ASP A 34 6.99 -16.77 -1.75
N ASP A 35 6.27 -16.99 -2.86
CA ASP A 35 6.34 -16.16 -4.07
C ASP A 35 5.17 -15.17 -4.18
N THR A 36 4.17 -15.29 -3.30
CA THR A 36 3.03 -14.37 -3.19
C THR A 36 2.78 -13.99 -1.73
N GLY A 37 2.09 -12.88 -1.52
CA GLY A 37 1.72 -12.42 -0.19
C GLY A 37 0.55 -11.46 -0.22
N VAL A 38 -0.25 -11.46 0.83
CA VAL A 38 -1.37 -10.54 1.02
C VAL A 38 -1.18 -9.82 2.35
N VAL A 39 -1.45 -8.52 2.37
CA VAL A 39 -1.38 -7.70 3.58
C VAL A 39 -2.60 -6.81 3.66
N THR A 40 -3.32 -6.88 4.78
CA THR A 40 -4.34 -5.88 5.13
C THR A 40 -3.74 -4.90 6.13
N PHE A 41 -3.82 -3.60 5.83
CA PHE A 41 -3.29 -2.55 6.69
C PHE A 41 -4.24 -1.37 6.83
N HIS A 42 -4.08 -0.65 7.93
CA HIS A 42 -4.69 0.65 8.18
C HIS A 42 -3.59 1.72 8.20
N ALA A 43 -3.64 2.66 7.26
CA ALA A 43 -2.77 3.83 7.23
C ALA A 43 -3.54 5.06 7.72
N SER A 44 -3.07 5.66 8.81
CA SER A 44 -3.55 6.97 9.26
C SER A 44 -2.84 8.06 8.47
N LEU A 45 -3.59 8.77 7.64
CA LEU A 45 -3.07 9.84 6.79
C LEU A 45 -3.59 11.19 7.31
N GLN A 46 -2.79 12.24 7.14
CA GLN A 46 -3.18 13.60 7.46
C GLN A 46 -2.94 14.50 6.25
N ALA A 47 -3.98 15.23 5.83
CA ALA A 47 -3.94 16.20 4.74
C ALA A 47 -4.76 17.42 5.13
N ASN A 48 -4.21 18.63 4.95
CA ASN A 48 -4.89 19.89 5.25
C ASN A 48 -5.49 19.95 6.67
N GLY A 49 -4.75 19.42 7.66
CA GLY A 49 -5.20 19.37 9.07
C GLY A 49 -6.28 18.32 9.37
N ARG A 50 -6.80 17.60 8.37
CA ARG A 50 -7.77 16.51 8.54
C ARG A 50 -7.08 15.16 8.54
N ARG A 51 -7.50 14.27 9.45
CA ARG A 51 -7.02 12.90 9.53
C ARG A 51 -8.00 11.97 8.83
N THR A 52 -7.50 11.09 7.98
CA THR A 52 -8.25 10.03 7.31
C THR A 52 -7.63 8.67 7.63
N LEU A 53 -8.43 7.61 7.53
CA LEU A 53 -7.99 6.24 7.70
C LEU A 53 -8.12 5.54 6.35
N HIS A 54 -7.00 5.16 5.76
CA HIS A 54 -6.95 4.34 4.55
C HIS A 54 -6.87 2.87 4.96
N ILE A 55 -7.85 2.08 4.55
CA ILE A 55 -7.92 0.65 4.83
C ILE A 55 -7.78 -0.08 3.50
N GLU A 56 -6.76 -0.92 3.37
CA GLU A 56 -6.51 -1.65 2.13
C GLU A 56 -6.06 -3.07 2.42
N THR A 57 -6.49 -3.99 1.55
CA THR A 57 -5.89 -5.32 1.40
C THR A 57 -5.13 -5.36 0.08
N SER A 58 -3.81 -5.46 0.15
CA SER A 58 -2.92 -5.48 -1.02
C SER A 58 -2.34 -6.86 -1.27
N THR A 59 -2.13 -7.18 -2.55
CA THR A 59 -1.46 -8.39 -3.03
C THR A 59 -0.07 -8.07 -3.58
N PHE A 60 0.88 -8.92 -3.25
CA PHE A 60 2.27 -8.84 -3.65
C PHE A 60 2.73 -10.14 -4.31
N ALA A 61 3.66 -10.02 -5.26
CA ALA A 61 4.34 -11.14 -5.88
C ALA A 61 5.86 -10.94 -5.78
N ARG A 62 6.63 -12.03 -5.79
CA ARG A 62 8.08 -11.98 -5.84
C ARG A 62 8.55 -12.15 -7.28
N GLU A 63 9.12 -11.09 -7.84
CA GLU A 63 9.69 -11.07 -9.18
C GLU A 63 11.19 -10.80 -9.09
N ASN A 64 12.01 -11.66 -9.72
CA ASN A 64 13.48 -11.54 -9.70
C ASN A 64 14.06 -11.36 -8.28
N GLY A 65 13.50 -12.11 -7.31
CA GLY A 65 13.92 -12.07 -5.90
C GLY A 65 13.45 -10.83 -5.12
N ARG A 66 12.59 -9.98 -5.68
CA ARG A 66 12.07 -8.76 -5.03
C ARG A 66 10.56 -8.80 -4.93
N TRP A 67 10.01 -8.36 -3.81
CA TRP A 67 8.57 -8.17 -3.67
C TRP A 67 8.11 -6.95 -4.48
N VAL A 68 7.08 -7.14 -5.28
CA VAL A 68 6.42 -6.09 -6.05
C VAL A 68 4.95 -6.01 -5.65
N TYR A 69 4.43 -4.78 -5.55
CA TYR A 69 2.99 -4.54 -5.45
C TYR A 69 2.33 -4.94 -6.76
N VAL A 70 1.29 -5.77 -6.67
CA VAL A 70 0.51 -6.27 -7.80
C VAL A 70 -0.80 -5.51 -7.90
N ASP A 71 -1.59 -5.51 -6.82
CA ASP A 71 -2.92 -4.90 -6.76
C ASP A 71 -3.35 -4.66 -5.31
N GLY A 72 -4.44 -3.96 -5.10
CA GLY A 72 -5.04 -3.76 -3.79
C GLY A 72 -6.47 -3.28 -3.83
N VAL A 73 -7.23 -3.69 -2.82
CA VAL A 73 -8.65 -3.31 -2.65
C VAL A 73 -8.76 -2.37 -1.46
N VAL A 74 -9.12 -1.12 -1.75
CA VAL A 74 -9.40 -0.09 -0.74
C VAL A 74 -10.82 -0.29 -0.22
N LYS A 75 -11.01 -0.25 1.09
CA LYS A 75 -12.34 -0.20 1.72
C LYS A 75 -12.75 1.25 1.94
N GLU A 76 -13.98 1.57 1.54
CA GLU A 76 -14.66 2.86 1.83
C GLU A 76 -15.05 3.00 3.31
#